data_AF-A0A8T4P076-F1
#
_entry.id   AF-A0A8T4P076-F1
#
_cell.length_a   1.000
_cell.length_b   1.000
_cell.length_c   1.000
_cell.angle_alpha   90.00
_cell.angle_beta   90.00
_cell.angle_gamma   90.00
#
_symmetry.space_group_name_H-M   'P 1'
#
loop_
_entity.id
_entity.type
_entity.pdbx_description
1 polymer ?
#
loop_
_entity_poly.entity_id
_entity_poly.type
_entity_poly.pdbx_seq_one_letter_code
_entity_poly.pdbx_strand_id
1 'polypeptide(L)'
;MMQMRDWISGAVGAVIFLLGLMPMLGYLTFLNDLPATLMIWIVAGAGLYLAVDSIIEITNSNIVGWWSFGVAIAVLIIGLFPLLHSFGIGPSWFEFNWLNRTAYNIIFIIEGFFLMIATFAMEL
;
A
#
# COMPACT_ATOMS: atom_id res chain seq x y z
N MET A 1 4.41 -22.63 -10.49
CA MET A 1 4.32 -21.94 -11.79
C MET A 1 3.47 -20.72 -11.56
N MET A 2 4.14 -19.57 -11.49
CA MET A 2 3.51 -18.27 -11.25
C MET A 2 2.41 -18.01 -12.28
N GLN A 3 1.26 -17.58 -11.79
CA GLN A 3 0.17 -17.13 -12.63
C GLN A 3 0.45 -15.69 -13.08
N MET A 4 -0.17 -15.26 -14.17
CA MET A 4 -0.07 -13.88 -14.67
C MET A 4 -0.45 -12.85 -13.60
N ARG A 5 -1.40 -13.20 -12.72
CA ARG A 5 -1.81 -12.36 -11.59
C ARG A 5 -0.64 -12.06 -10.66
N ASP A 6 0.18 -13.05 -10.33
CA ASP A 6 1.27 -12.92 -9.37
C ASP A 6 2.31 -11.93 -9.92
N TRP A 7 2.62 -12.00 -11.22
CA TRP A 7 3.47 -11.02 -11.90
C TRP A 7 2.89 -9.60 -11.89
N ILE A 8 1.57 -9.46 -12.00
CA ILE A 8 0.90 -8.16 -11.89
C ILE A 8 1.06 -7.62 -10.48
N SER A 9 0.85 -8.43 -9.44
CA SER A 9 1.07 -8.02 -8.04
C SER A 9 2.51 -7.54 -7.84
N GLY A 10 3.48 -8.24 -8.41
CA GLY A 10 4.90 -7.88 -8.31
C GLY A 10 5.24 -6.58 -9.02
N ALA A 11 4.70 -6.37 -10.22
CA ALA A 11 4.86 -5.13 -10.97
C ALA A 11 4.21 -3.93 -10.25
N VAL A 12 2.98 -4.10 -9.75
CA VAL A 12 2.28 -3.08 -8.97
C VAL A 12 3.05 -2.76 -7.70
N GLY A 13 3.53 -3.79 -6.99
CA GLY A 13 4.38 -3.64 -5.81
C GLY A 13 5.67 -2.86 -6.10
N ALA A 14 6.36 -3.19 -7.20
CA ALA A 14 7.57 -2.47 -7.60
C ALA A 14 7.31 -1.00 -7.92
N VAL A 15 6.19 -0.69 -8.59
CA VAL A 15 5.79 0.70 -8.88
C VAL A 15 5.53 1.47 -7.58
N ILE A 16 4.72 0.91 -6.66
CA ILE A 16 4.40 1.56 -5.38
C ILE A 16 5.67 1.74 -4.53
N PHE A 17 6.51 0.71 -4.47
CA PHE A 17 7.79 0.77 -3.78
C PHE A 17 8.67 1.91 -4.29
N LEU A 18 8.80 2.04 -5.62
CA LEU A 18 9.57 3.12 -6.25
C LEU A 18 8.94 4.50 -6.02
N LEU A 19 7.61 4.62 -6.03
CA LEU A 19 6.91 5.87 -5.72
C LEU A 19 7.21 6.35 -4.29
N GLY A 20 7.38 5.44 -3.34
CA GLY A 20 7.80 5.78 -1.98
C GLY A 20 9.32 6.04 -1.85
N LEU A 21 10.15 5.20 -2.47
CA LEU A 21 11.61 5.25 -2.29
C LEU A 21 12.27 6.41 -3.04
N MET A 22 11.92 6.63 -4.31
CA MET A 22 12.62 7.60 -5.17
C MET A 22 12.64 9.03 -4.60
N PRO A 23 11.50 9.59 -4.11
CA PRO A 23 11.49 10.94 -3.54
C PRO A 23 12.36 11.06 -2.29
N MET A 24 12.44 9.99 -1.48
CA MET A 24 13.26 9.95 -0.27
C MET A 24 14.76 9.93 -0.58
N LEU A 25 15.14 9.36 -1.73
CA LEU A 25 16.52 9.37 -2.24
C LEU A 25 16.90 10.66 -2.98
N GLY A 26 15.97 11.63 -3.08
CA GLY A 26 16.19 12.88 -3.82
C GLY A 26 16.04 12.74 -5.35
N TYR A 27 15.54 11.61 -5.83
CA TYR A 27 15.17 11.41 -7.23
C TYR A 27 13.67 11.64 -7.45
N LEU A 28 13.27 11.93 -8.69
CA LEU A 28 11.86 12.18 -9.06
C LEU A 28 11.16 13.18 -8.12
N THR A 29 11.81 14.31 -7.83
CA THR A 29 11.35 15.28 -6.83
C THR A 29 9.97 15.86 -7.12
N PHE A 30 9.48 15.81 -8.37
CA PHE A 30 8.10 16.18 -8.72
C PHE A 30 7.05 15.36 -7.95
N LEU A 31 7.40 14.15 -7.49
CA LEU A 31 6.53 13.34 -6.63
C LEU A 31 6.29 14.01 -5.27
N ASN A 32 7.23 14.85 -4.80
CA ASN A 32 7.07 15.69 -3.60
C ASN A 32 6.10 16.86 -3.81
N ASP A 33 5.70 17.13 -5.04
CA ASP A 33 4.73 18.19 -5.36
C ASP A 33 3.31 17.63 -5.56
N LEU A 34 3.13 16.31 -5.53
CA LEU A 34 1.81 15.69 -5.68
C LEU A 34 0.86 16.12 -4.55
N PRO A 35 -0.41 16.42 -4.83
CA PRO A 35 -1.39 16.74 -3.79
C PRO A 35 -1.50 15.61 -2.76
N ALA A 36 -1.56 15.95 -1.47
CA ALA A 36 -1.71 14.96 -0.40
C ALA A 36 -2.94 14.06 -0.61
N THR A 37 -4.04 14.61 -1.14
CA THR A 37 -5.23 13.86 -1.54
C THR A 37 -4.91 12.72 -2.49
N LEU A 38 -4.04 12.94 -3.49
CA LEU A 38 -3.68 11.91 -4.46
C LEU A 38 -2.86 10.79 -3.81
N MET A 39 -1.96 11.13 -2.88
CA MET A 39 -1.22 10.13 -2.10
C MET A 39 -2.16 9.26 -1.25
N ILE A 40 -3.15 9.87 -0.59
CA ILE A 40 -4.17 9.15 0.20
C ILE A 40 -4.93 8.15 -0.67
N TRP A 41 -5.34 8.55 -1.88
CA TRP A 41 -6.00 7.66 -2.83
C TRP A 41 -5.12 6.48 -3.26
N ILE A 42 -3.83 6.73 -3.54
CA ILE A 42 -2.90 5.66 -3.88
C ILE A 42 -2.77 4.69 -2.70
N VAL A 43 -2.56 5.18 -1.47
CA VAL A 43 -2.46 4.32 -0.28
C VAL A 43 -3.73 3.49 -0.07
N ALA A 44 -4.91 4.10 -0.18
CA ALA A 44 -6.16 3.38 -0.01
C ALA A 44 -6.36 2.30 -1.08
N GLY A 45 -6.07 2.62 -2.34
CA GLY A 45 -6.21 1.69 -3.46
C GLY A 45 -5.20 0.55 -3.41
N ALA A 46 -3.94 0.85 -3.14
CA ALA A 46 -2.90 -0.13 -2.97
C ALA A 46 -3.15 -1.02 -1.74
N GLY A 47 -3.64 -0.45 -0.64
CA GLY A 47 -3.89 -1.19 0.60
C GLY A 47 -5.03 -2.17 0.43
N LEU A 48 -6.06 -1.76 -0.31
CA LEU A 48 -7.15 -2.64 -0.72
C LEU A 48 -6.63 -3.77 -1.63
N TYR A 49 -5.76 -3.44 -2.60
CA TYR A 49 -5.18 -4.43 -3.50
C TYR A 49 -4.34 -5.47 -2.75
N LEU A 50 -3.46 -5.03 -1.84
CA LEU A 50 -2.68 -5.90 -0.97
C LEU A 50 -3.59 -6.75 -0.06
N ALA A 51 -4.70 -6.21 0.44
CA ALA A 51 -5.63 -6.96 1.28
C ALA A 51 -6.29 -8.11 0.50
N VAL A 52 -6.70 -7.85 -0.74
CA VAL A 52 -7.27 -8.88 -1.63
C VAL A 52 -6.25 -9.95 -1.95
N ASP A 53 -5.02 -9.57 -2.30
CA ASP A 53 -3.96 -10.52 -2.63
C ASP A 53 -3.60 -11.38 -1.40
N SER A 54 -3.54 -10.76 -0.22
CA SER A 54 -3.27 -11.46 1.04
C SER A 54 -4.38 -12.45 1.42
N ILE A 55 -5.65 -12.16 1.13
CA ILE A 55 -6.76 -13.11 1.37
C ILE A 55 -6.56 -14.36 0.50
N ILE A 56 -6.20 -14.19 -0.76
CA ILE A 56 -5.92 -15.31 -1.67
C ILE A 56 -4.73 -16.12 -1.12
N GLU A 57 -3.69 -15.45 -0.67
CA GLU A 57 -2.52 -16.11 -0.08
C GLU A 57 -2.86 -16.90 1.21
N ILE A 58 -3.71 -16.35 2.08
CA ILE A 58 -4.20 -17.04 3.29
C ILE A 58 -4.95 -18.33 2.90
N THR A 59 -5.74 -18.32 1.82
CA THR A 59 -6.44 -19.53 1.37
C THR A 59 -5.51 -20.66 0.92
N ASN A 60 -4.26 -20.33 0.54
CA ASN A 60 -3.21 -21.30 0.25
C ASN A 60 -2.45 -21.76 1.51
N SER A 61 -2.93 -21.44 2.71
CA SER A 61 -2.33 -21.80 4.01
C SER A 61 -0.91 -21.27 4.25
N ASN A 62 -0.52 -20.18 3.57
CA ASN A 62 0.78 -19.56 3.77
C ASN A 62 0.74 -18.59 4.97
N ILE A 63 1.70 -18.74 5.89
CA ILE A 63 1.85 -17.84 7.06
C ILE A 63 2.17 -16.40 6.64
N VAL A 64 2.85 -16.22 5.50
CA VAL A 64 3.18 -14.90 4.95
C VAL A 64 1.90 -14.13 4.61
N GLY A 65 0.88 -14.81 4.07
CA GLY A 65 -0.43 -14.21 3.79
C GLY A 65 -1.10 -13.57 5.01
N TRP A 66 -0.97 -14.16 6.20
CA TRP A 66 -1.52 -13.57 7.43
C TRP A 66 -0.79 -12.28 7.83
N TRP A 67 0.53 -12.24 7.68
CA TRP A 67 1.32 -11.04 7.94
C TRP A 67 1.03 -9.94 6.93
N SER A 68 1.01 -10.28 5.65
CA SER A 68 0.65 -9.38 4.55
C SER A 68 -0.75 -8.80 4.77
N PHE A 69 -1.72 -9.62 5.18
CA PHE A 69 -3.08 -9.16 5.46
C PHE A 69 -3.14 -8.18 6.63
N GLY A 70 -2.41 -8.45 7.72
CA GLY A 70 -2.32 -7.54 8.86
C GLY A 70 -1.79 -6.16 8.46
N VAL A 71 -0.72 -6.13 7.65
CA VAL A 71 -0.15 -4.90 7.08
C VAL A 71 -1.15 -4.23 6.15
N ALA A 72 -1.81 -4.99 5.28
CA ALA A 72 -2.80 -4.48 4.34
C ALA A 72 -3.95 -3.76 5.04
N ILE A 73 -4.48 -4.34 6.12
CA ILE A 73 -5.55 -3.71 6.90
C ILE A 73 -5.07 -2.42 7.56
N ALA A 74 -3.86 -2.39 8.11
CA ALA A 74 -3.30 -1.17 8.70
C ALA A 74 -3.13 -0.06 7.65
N VAL A 75 -2.57 -0.40 6.48
CA VAL A 75 -2.37 0.54 5.36
C VAL A 75 -3.72 1.00 4.79
N LEU A 76 -4.67 0.08 4.62
CA LEU A 76 -6.02 0.39 4.18
C LEU A 76 -6.71 1.36 5.14
N ILE A 77 -6.60 1.17 6.46
CA ILE A 77 -7.15 2.11 7.45
C ILE A 77 -6.48 3.48 7.32
N ILE A 78 -5.15 3.51 7.17
CA ILE A 78 -4.38 4.74 7.02
C ILE A 78 -4.80 5.53 5.77
N GLY A 79 -5.09 4.86 4.65
CA GLY A 79 -5.58 5.51 3.44
C GLY A 79 -7.07 5.84 3.48
N LEU A 80 -7.90 4.90 3.97
CA LEU A 80 -9.35 4.98 3.89
C LEU A 80 -9.93 6.01 4.87
N PHE A 81 -9.39 6.16 6.08
CA PHE A 81 -9.96 7.07 7.07
C PHE A 81 -9.84 8.54 6.64
N PRO A 82 -8.64 9.06 6.25
CA PRO A 82 -8.52 10.42 5.72
C PRO A 82 -9.37 10.63 4.47
N LEU A 83 -9.50 9.58 3.64
CA LEU A 83 -10.33 9.64 2.45
C LEU A 83 -11.82 9.80 2.81
N LEU A 84 -12.36 8.97 3.70
CA LEU A 84 -13.74 9.08 4.18
C LEU A 84 -14.01 10.45 4.79
N HIS A 85 -13.08 10.94 5.60
CA HIS A 85 -13.22 12.27 6.19
C HIS A 85 -13.24 13.40 5.15
N SER A 86 -12.48 13.27 4.05
CA SER A 86 -12.55 14.23 2.95
C SER A 86 -13.94 14.32 2.28
N PHE A 87 -14.77 13.28 2.43
CA PHE A 87 -16.17 13.26 2.01
C PHE A 87 -17.16 13.68 3.11
N GLY A 88 -16.68 14.12 4.27
CA GLY A 88 -17.50 14.46 5.44
C GLY A 88 -18.03 13.22 6.18
N ILE A 89 -17.42 12.05 5.98
CA ILE A 89 -17.81 10.80 6.65
C ILE A 89 -16.82 10.51 7.78
N GLY A 90 -17.34 10.46 9.00
CA GLY A 90 -16.60 10.04 10.19
C GLY A 90 -16.21 11.19 11.14
N PRO A 91 -15.55 10.84 12.26
CA PRO A 91 -15.10 11.79 13.26
C PRO A 91 -13.78 12.48 12.87
N SER A 92 -13.48 13.63 13.47
CA SER A 92 -12.29 14.45 13.16
C SER A 92 -10.94 13.73 13.32
N TRP A 93 -10.87 12.67 14.12
CA TRP A 93 -9.63 11.89 14.26
C TRP A 93 -9.29 11.05 13.03
N PHE A 94 -10.20 10.91 12.06
CA PHE A 94 -9.95 10.27 10.77
C PHE A 94 -9.01 11.10 9.87
N GLU A 95 -8.85 12.40 10.12
CA GLU A 95 -7.99 13.29 9.32
C GLU A 95 -6.52 12.84 9.28
N PHE A 96 -6.06 12.19 10.36
CA PHE A 96 -4.66 11.87 10.59
C PHE A 96 -3.71 13.02 10.24
N ASN A 97 -3.94 14.21 10.80
CA ASN A 97 -3.11 15.41 10.57
C ASN A 97 -1.60 15.23 10.87
N TRP A 98 -1.22 14.14 11.56
CA TRP A 98 0.16 13.77 11.83
C TRP A 98 0.86 13.03 10.68
N LEU A 99 0.11 12.53 9.69
CA LEU A 99 0.64 11.83 8.51
C LEU A 99 1.27 12.85 7.55
N ASN A 100 2.56 13.09 7.76
CA ASN A 100 3.36 13.89 6.85
C ASN A 100 3.75 13.10 5.59
N ARG A 101 4.26 13.80 4.58
CA ARG A 101 4.69 13.20 3.31
C ARG A 101 5.71 12.06 3.50
N THR A 102 6.63 12.21 4.45
CA THR A 102 7.62 11.18 4.76
C THR A 102 6.94 9.89 5.24
N ALA A 103 5.92 9.98 6.07
CA ALA A 103 5.16 8.83 6.53
C ALA A 103 4.42 8.14 5.36
N TYR A 104 3.82 8.89 4.42
CA TYR A 104 3.23 8.31 3.21
C TYR A 104 4.27 7.57 2.35
N ASN A 105 5.46 8.15 2.17
CA ASN A 105 6.53 7.50 1.42
C ASN A 105 6.98 6.19 2.09
N ILE A 106 7.09 6.19 3.42
CA ILE A 106 7.40 4.96 4.19
C ILE A 106 6.31 3.91 4.00
N ILE A 107 5.03 4.31 4.04
CA ILE A 107 3.90 3.40 3.80
C ILE A 107 3.98 2.77 2.42
N PHE A 108 4.22 3.57 1.37
CA PHE A 108 4.41 3.06 0.01
C PHE A 108 5.59 2.09 -0.11
N ILE A 109 6.71 2.36 0.57
CA ILE A 109 7.84 1.44 0.58
C ILE A 109 7.44 0.11 1.22
N ILE A 110 6.80 0.14 2.40
CA ILE A 110 6.38 -1.07 3.10
C ILE A 110 5.38 -1.86 2.26
N GLU A 111 4.33 -1.19 1.79
CA GLU A 111 3.27 -1.80 0.99
C GLU A 111 3.78 -2.41 -0.32
N GLY A 112 4.56 -1.64 -1.08
CA GLY A 112 5.15 -2.11 -2.33
C GLY A 112 6.06 -3.31 -2.10
N PHE A 113 6.80 -3.32 -0.99
CA PHE A 113 7.62 -4.45 -0.59
C PHE A 113 6.81 -5.70 -0.27
N PHE A 114 5.71 -5.57 0.48
CA PHE A 114 4.82 -6.71 0.77
C PHE A 114 4.14 -7.27 -0.48
N LEU A 115 3.73 -6.42 -1.43
CA LEU A 115 3.19 -6.87 -2.73
C LEU A 115 4.23 -7.63 -3.56
N MET A 116 5.48 -7.16 -3.56
CA MET A 116 6.57 -7.89 -4.21
C MET A 116 6.84 -9.23 -3.53
N ILE A 117 6.78 -9.30 -2.19
CA ILE A 117 6.92 -10.58 -1.46
C ILE A 117 5.78 -11.54 -1.78
N ALA A 118 4.53 -11.05 -1.79
CA ALA A 118 3.35 -11.86 -2.09
C ALA A 118 3.48 -12.57 -3.45
N THR A 119 4.09 -11.90 -4.43
CA THR A 119 4.40 -12.47 -5.76
C THR A 119 5.22 -13.76 -5.69
N PHE A 120 6.21 -13.81 -4.80
CA PHE A 120 7.08 -14.98 -4.64
C PHE A 120 6.53 -15.99 -3.62
N ALA A 121 5.76 -15.52 -2.63
CA ALA A 121 5.20 -16.36 -1.59
C ALA A 121 4.11 -17.31 -2.11
N MET A 122 3.48 -17.01 -3.25
CA MET A 122 2.47 -17.87 -3.88
C MET A 122 3.03 -19.15 -4.53
N GLU A 123 4.35 -19.31 -4.64
CA GLU A 123 4.98 -20.53 -5.16
C GLU A 123 5.53 -21.49 -4.08
N LEU A 124 5.57 -21.06 -2.81
CA LEU A 124 6.06 -21.85 -1.68
C LEU A 124 4.94 -22.67 -1.05
#